data_AF-A0A836WF05-F1
#
_entry.id   AF-A0A836WF05-F1
#
_cell.length_a   1.000
_cell.length_b   1.000
_cell.length_c   1.000
_cell.angle_alpha   90.00
_cell.angle_beta   90.00
_cell.angle_gamma   90.00
#
_symmetry.space_group_name_H-M   'P 1'
#
loop_
_entity.id
_entity.type
_entity.pdbx_description
1 polymer ?
#
loop_
_entity_poly.entity_id
_entity_poly.type
_entity_poly.pdbx_seq_one_letter_code
_entity_poly.pdbx_strand_id
1 'polypeptide(L)'
;STDTIFLYVKNKKKPYCFNALTEKREQPVKQLIRKKVDGKMVNARDEKGNVLYQFREDRVVDNVWRISMLQPADKTENLFYPTQKPEKFLERIIKASSFEGDLVLDCFCGSGTPARRC
;
A
#
# COMPACT_ATOMS: atom_id res chain seq x y z
N SER A 1 3.66 -4.31 19.52
CA SER A 1 4.87 -4.56 18.72
C SER A 1 4.66 -3.98 17.33
N THR A 2 5.66 -3.36 16.74
CA THR A 2 5.62 -2.80 15.38
C THR A 2 6.75 -3.40 14.57
N ASP A 3 6.45 -3.90 13.37
CA ASP A 3 7.46 -4.38 12.43
C ASP A 3 7.89 -3.22 11.51
N THR A 4 9.19 -3.13 11.22
CA THR A 4 9.75 -2.16 10.26
C THR A 4 10.23 -2.92 9.03
N ILE A 5 9.77 -2.48 7.85
CA ILE A 5 10.11 -3.10 6.57
C ILE A 5 10.96 -2.13 5.78
N PHE A 6 12.04 -2.64 5.20
CA PHE A 6 12.92 -1.87 4.32
C PHE A 6 12.81 -2.38 2.88
N LEU A 7 12.69 -1.45 1.94
CA LEU A 7 12.79 -1.73 0.51
C LEU A 7 14.16 -1.29 0.02
N TYR A 8 14.93 -2.24 -0.53
CA TYR A 8 16.24 -1.99 -1.11
C TYR A 8 16.23 -2.27 -2.60
N VAL A 9 16.96 -1.44 -3.34
CA VAL A 9 17.19 -1.62 -4.77
C VAL A 9 18.68 -1.56 -5.03
N LYS A 10 19.20 -2.50 -5.83
CA LYS A 10 20.64 -2.57 -6.14
C LYS A 10 21.13 -1.33 -6.89
N ASN A 11 20.29 -0.76 -7.76
CA ASN A 11 20.63 0.44 -8.53
C ASN A 11 19.42 1.37 -8.67
N LYS A 12 19.42 2.48 -7.93
CA LYS A 12 18.37 3.51 -7.98
C LYS A 12 18.22 4.21 -9.33
N LYS A 13 19.25 4.16 -10.19
CA LYS A 13 19.20 4.75 -11.54
C LYS A 13 18.50 3.86 -12.55
N LYS A 14 18.30 2.58 -12.23
CA LYS A 14 17.51 1.66 -13.07
C LYS A 14 16.05 1.66 -12.61
N PRO A 15 15.11 1.34 -13.51
CA PRO A 15 13.74 1.05 -13.11
C PRO A 15 13.72 -0.01 -12.00
N TYR A 16 12.91 0.24 -10.98
CA TYR A 16 12.62 -0.68 -9.90
C TYR A 16 11.11 -0.73 -9.68
N CYS A 17 10.62 -1.86 -9.18
CA CYS A 17 9.21 -2.00 -8.86
C CYS A 17 8.90 -1.26 -7.55
N PHE A 18 7.98 -0.30 -7.63
CA PHE A 18 7.28 0.22 -6.47
C PHE A 18 5.90 0.71 -6.89
N ASN A 19 4.89 -0.11 -6.62
CA ASN A 19 3.51 0.19 -6.97
C ASN A 19 2.85 0.97 -5.83
N ALA A 20 2.52 2.24 -6.08
CA ALA A 20 1.80 3.06 -5.11
C ALA A 20 0.36 2.53 -4.95
N LEU A 21 0.11 1.80 -3.87
CA LEU A 21 -1.19 1.20 -3.58
C LEU A 21 -2.18 2.27 -3.12
N THR A 22 -3.46 2.08 -3.46
CA THR A 22 -4.57 2.92 -3.01
C THR A 22 -5.55 2.10 -2.18
N GLU A 23 -6.13 2.72 -1.15
CA GLU A 23 -7.19 2.14 -0.34
C GLU A 23 -8.32 3.13 -0.09
N LYS A 24 -9.53 2.61 0.15
CA LYS A 24 -10.68 3.43 0.51
C LYS A 24 -10.48 4.08 1.88
N ARG A 25 -10.85 5.34 1.99
CA ARG A 25 -10.91 6.07 3.26
C ARG A 25 -12.17 5.67 4.01
N GLU A 26 -12.09 5.73 5.34
CA GLU A 26 -13.26 5.60 6.20
C GLU A 26 -14.24 6.76 5.99
N GLN A 27 -13.72 7.96 5.69
CA GLN A 27 -14.51 9.15 5.42
C GLN A 27 -13.96 9.90 4.20
N PRO A 28 -14.83 10.34 3.27
CA PRO A 28 -14.42 11.12 2.12
C PRO A 28 -13.87 12.47 2.55
N VAL A 29 -12.78 12.91 1.92
CA VAL A 29 -12.15 14.20 2.21
C VAL A 29 -12.35 15.15 1.03
N LYS A 30 -12.74 16.38 1.35
CA LYS A 30 -12.86 17.49 0.39
C LYS A 30 -11.46 18.04 0.08
N GLN A 31 -11.02 17.92 -1.15
CA GLN A 31 -9.72 18.40 -1.60
C GLN A 31 -9.86 19.50 -2.66
N LEU A 32 -8.97 20.49 -2.61
CA LEU A 32 -8.89 21.55 -3.63
C LEU A 32 -8.38 20.94 -4.93
N ILE A 33 -9.08 21.18 -6.03
CA ILE A 33 -8.62 20.77 -7.35
C ILE A 33 -7.44 21.67 -7.73
N ARG A 34 -6.31 21.06 -8.10
CA ARG A 34 -5.15 21.78 -8.62
C ARG A 34 -4.97 21.45 -10.09
N LYS A 35 -4.85 22.47 -10.94
CA LYS A 35 -4.59 22.34 -12.37
C LYS A 35 -3.20 22.89 -12.70
N LYS A 36 -2.54 22.27 -13.65
CA LYS A 36 -1.26 22.76 -14.17
C LYS A 36 -1.55 23.77 -15.28
N VAL A 37 -1.17 25.02 -15.08
CA VAL A 37 -1.27 26.10 -16.07
C VAL A 37 0.11 26.71 -16.18
N ASP A 38 0.68 26.75 -17.39
CA ASP A 38 2.00 27.31 -17.67
C ASP A 38 3.12 26.78 -16.74
N GLY A 39 3.10 25.47 -16.49
CA GLY A 39 4.09 24.81 -15.64
C GLY A 39 3.88 25.02 -14.13
N LYS A 40 2.95 25.88 -13.70
CA LYS A 40 2.65 26.16 -12.29
C LYS A 40 1.37 25.44 -11.85
N MET A 41 1.39 24.90 -10.63
CA MET A 41 0.24 24.24 -10.00
C MET A 41 -0.65 25.28 -9.32
N VAL A 42 -1.72 25.70 -9.99
CA VAL A 42 -2.69 26.67 -9.50
C VAL A 42 -3.98 25.98 -9.02
N ASN A 43 -4.64 26.55 -8.03
CA ASN A 43 -5.95 26.06 -7.61
C ASN A 43 -6.96 26.31 -8.74
N ALA A 44 -7.72 25.29 -9.11
CA ALA A 44 -8.74 25.42 -10.14
C ALA A 44 -9.88 26.31 -9.62
N ARG A 45 -10.29 27.26 -10.44
CA ARG A 45 -11.39 28.17 -10.15
C ARG A 45 -12.50 27.98 -11.17
N ASP A 46 -13.75 28.16 -10.74
CA ASP A 46 -14.92 28.24 -11.62
C ASP A 46 -14.93 29.57 -12.41
N GLU A 47 -15.92 29.73 -13.29
CA GLU A 47 -16.13 30.95 -14.08
C GLU A 47 -16.41 32.19 -13.21
N LYS A 48 -16.79 31.99 -11.94
CA LYS A 48 -17.08 33.04 -10.96
C LYS A 48 -15.90 33.34 -10.04
N GLY A 49 -14.75 32.67 -10.24
CA GLY A 49 -13.53 32.86 -9.45
C GLY A 49 -13.45 32.05 -8.14
N ASN A 50 -14.45 31.23 -7.80
CA ASN A 50 -14.44 30.39 -6.60
C ASN A 50 -13.57 29.15 -6.81
N VAL A 51 -12.89 28.70 -5.75
CA VAL A 51 -12.04 27.50 -5.83
C VAL A 51 -12.88 26.23 -5.89
N LEU A 52 -12.53 25.35 -6.84
CA LEU A 52 -13.20 24.07 -7.02
C LEU A 52 -12.69 23.03 -6.03
N TYR A 53 -13.61 22.18 -5.59
CA TYR A 53 -13.34 21.08 -4.69
C TYR A 53 -13.77 19.75 -5.30
N GLN A 54 -13.03 18.69 -4.99
CA GLN A 54 -13.35 17.31 -5.32
C GLN A 54 -13.41 16.49 -4.04
N PHE A 55 -14.41 15.63 -3.92
CA PHE A 55 -14.43 14.60 -2.88
C PHE A 55 -13.57 13.42 -3.34
N ARG A 56 -12.59 13.04 -2.53
CA ARG A 56 -11.82 11.82 -2.73
C ARG A 56 -12.17 10.80 -1.66
N GLU A 57 -12.64 9.65 -2.14
CA GLU A 57 -12.92 8.47 -1.31
C GLU A 57 -11.67 7.63 -1.10
N ASP A 58 -10.69 7.68 -2.01
CA ASP A 58 -9.47 6.89 -1.90
C ASP A 58 -8.29 7.70 -1.34
N ARG A 59 -7.33 6.98 -0.76
CA ARG A 59 -6.01 7.50 -0.39
C ARG A 59 -4.91 6.59 -0.91
N VAL A 60 -3.77 7.18 -1.22
CA VAL A 60 -2.54 6.41 -1.37
C VAL A 60 -2.14 5.88 0.01
N VAL A 61 -1.78 4.60 0.08
CA VAL A 61 -1.34 3.94 1.31
C VAL A 61 -0.03 4.59 1.77
N ASP A 62 0.04 4.94 3.05
CA ASP A 62 1.22 5.54 3.67
C ASP A 62 2.21 4.47 4.19
N ASN A 63 3.16 4.85 5.04
CA ASN A 63 4.12 3.95 5.65
C ASN A 63 3.66 3.34 6.99
N VAL A 64 2.46 3.66 7.48
CA VAL A 64 1.95 3.18 8.78
C VAL A 64 0.73 2.30 8.55
N TRP A 65 0.94 0.99 8.56
CA TRP A 65 -0.12 0.03 8.28
C TRP A 65 -0.72 -0.53 9.57
N ARG A 66 -2.04 -0.33 9.72
CA ARG A 66 -2.83 -0.94 10.80
C ARG A 66 -3.38 -2.28 10.30
N ILE A 67 -2.64 -3.35 10.55
CA ILE A 67 -3.03 -4.72 10.20
C ILE A 67 -3.18 -5.51 11.48
N SER A 68 -4.34 -6.14 11.65
CA SER A 68 -4.63 -6.98 12.82
C SER A 68 -3.72 -8.20 12.84
N MET A 69 -3.23 -8.55 14.02
CA MET A 69 -2.48 -9.78 14.24
C MET A 69 -3.42 -10.99 14.17
N LEU A 70 -2.87 -12.13 13.76
CA LEU A 70 -3.56 -13.42 13.80
C LEU A 70 -3.95 -13.74 15.25
N GLN A 71 -5.23 -14.03 15.44
CA GLN A 71 -5.73 -14.49 16.72
C GLN A 71 -5.64 -16.02 16.77
N PRO A 72 -5.38 -16.63 17.94
CA PRO A 72 -5.40 -18.09 18.08
C PRO A 72 -6.73 -18.73 17.63
N ALA A 73 -7.83 -17.98 17.76
CA ALA A 73 -9.17 -18.41 17.36
C ALA A 73 -9.46 -18.27 15.85
N ASP A 74 -8.54 -17.69 15.06
CA ASP A 74 -8.68 -17.62 13.61
C ASP A 74 -8.64 -19.04 13.02
N LYS A 75 -9.69 -19.41 12.29
CA LYS A 75 -9.83 -20.74 11.66
C LYS A 75 -9.51 -20.74 10.17
N THR A 76 -9.18 -19.58 9.61
CA THR A 76 -8.99 -19.38 8.16
C THR A 76 -7.54 -19.46 7.77
N GLU A 77 -6.68 -18.73 8.48
CA GLU A 77 -5.27 -18.58 8.13
C GLU A 77 -4.33 -19.24 9.15
N ASN A 78 -4.71 -19.31 10.42
CA ASN A 78 -3.81 -19.73 11.49
C ASN A 78 -3.39 -21.21 11.36
N LEU A 79 -2.08 -21.44 11.21
CA LEU A 79 -1.44 -22.75 11.19
C LEU A 79 -0.80 -23.12 12.53
N PHE A 80 -1.09 -22.35 13.58
CA PHE A 80 -0.51 -22.45 14.91
C PHE A 80 1.02 -22.28 14.95
N TYR A 81 1.58 -21.60 13.94
CA TYR A 81 3.00 -21.26 13.93
C TYR A 81 3.25 -20.01 14.80
N PRO A 82 4.20 -20.05 15.77
CA PRO A 82 4.29 -19.03 16.82
C PRO A 82 4.45 -17.59 16.35
N THR A 83 5.11 -17.38 15.21
CA THR A 83 5.43 -16.05 14.68
C THR A 83 4.77 -15.77 13.33
N GLN A 84 3.71 -16.52 12.99
CA GLN A 84 2.99 -16.40 11.73
C GLN A 84 2.57 -14.96 11.46
N LYS A 85 2.85 -14.49 10.24
CA LYS A 85 2.45 -13.16 9.78
C LYS A 85 1.10 -13.27 9.05
N PRO A 86 0.17 -12.32 9.24
CA PRO A 86 -1.11 -12.29 8.53
C PRO A 86 -0.91 -12.22 7.01
N GLU A 87 -1.74 -12.90 6.23
CA GLU A 87 -1.65 -12.94 4.77
C GLU A 87 -1.83 -11.54 4.17
N LYS A 88 -2.71 -10.71 4.76
CA LYS A 88 -2.95 -9.32 4.33
C LYS A 88 -1.68 -8.46 4.40
N PHE A 89 -0.78 -8.77 5.32
CA PHE A 89 0.51 -8.09 5.43
C PHE A 89 1.41 -8.45 4.23
N LEU A 90 1.53 -9.74 3.91
CA LEU A 90 2.34 -10.21 2.79
C LEU A 90 1.78 -9.78 1.43
N GLU A 91 0.45 -9.86 1.26
CA GLU A 91 -0.24 -9.39 0.06
C GLU A 91 0.10 -7.94 -0.26
N ARG A 92 0.13 -7.08 0.78
CA ARG A 92 0.47 -5.67 0.62
C ARG A 92 1.93 -5.48 0.18
N ILE A 93 2.86 -6.23 0.75
CA ILE A 93 4.29 -6.17 0.40
C ILE A 93 4.51 -6.59 -1.05
N ILE A 94 3.94 -7.74 -1.45
CA ILE A 94 4.06 -8.31 -2.79
C ILE A 94 3.48 -7.32 -3.81
N LYS A 95 2.23 -6.88 -3.62
CA LYS A 95 1.59 -5.92 -4.54
C LYS A 95 2.37 -4.61 -4.68
N ALA A 96 3.00 -4.13 -3.61
CA ALA A 96 3.80 -2.92 -3.65
C ALA A 96 5.18 -3.11 -4.32
N SER A 97 5.74 -4.32 -4.32
CA SER A 97 7.16 -4.55 -4.62
C SER A 97 7.44 -5.54 -5.76
N SER A 98 6.41 -6.11 -6.38
CA SER A 98 6.54 -7.01 -7.52
C SER A 98 5.41 -6.82 -8.54
N PHE A 99 5.60 -7.41 -9.72
CA PHE A 99 4.57 -7.61 -10.73
C PHE A 99 4.15 -9.08 -10.80
N GLU A 100 3.04 -9.34 -11.50
CA GLU A 100 2.63 -10.71 -11.79
C GLU A 100 3.70 -11.43 -12.62
N GLY A 101 4.06 -12.64 -12.20
CA GLY A 101 5.14 -13.43 -12.82
C GLY A 101 6.55 -13.14 -12.30
N ASP A 102 6.74 -12.16 -11.42
CA ASP A 102 8.04 -11.96 -10.76
C ASP A 102 8.36 -13.11 -9.79
N LEU A 103 9.66 -13.43 -9.67
CA LEU A 103 10.14 -14.41 -8.70
C LEU A 103 10.24 -13.76 -7.30
N VAL A 104 9.54 -14.34 -6.32
CA VAL A 104 9.60 -13.94 -4.92
C VAL A 104 10.31 -15.01 -4.10
N LEU A 105 11.29 -14.61 -3.27
CA LEU A 105 12.05 -15.49 -2.39
C LEU A 105 11.83 -15.08 -0.93
N ASP A 106 11.46 -16.04 -0.09
CA ASP A 106 11.52 -15.92 1.36
C ASP A 106 12.52 -16.95 1.94
N CYS A 107 13.65 -16.46 2.47
CA CYS A 107 14.70 -17.28 3.08
C CYS A 107 14.36 -17.71 4.52
N PHE A 108 13.25 -17.24 5.09
CA PHE A 108 12.82 -17.49 6.46
C PHE A 108 11.32 -17.85 6.51
N CYS A 109 10.91 -18.74 5.60
CA CYS A 109 9.50 -18.97 5.25
C CYS A 109 8.58 -19.33 6.43
N GLY A 110 9.09 -19.85 7.55
CA GLY A 110 8.31 -20.09 8.78
C GLY A 110 7.05 -20.92 8.51
N SER A 111 5.88 -20.31 8.68
CA SER A 111 4.56 -20.89 8.38
C SER A 111 4.26 -21.12 6.89
N GLY A 112 5.12 -20.65 5.99
CA GLY A 112 4.92 -20.73 4.54
C GLY A 112 3.88 -19.74 3.99
N THR A 113 3.43 -18.76 4.78
CA THR A 113 2.37 -17.82 4.38
C THR A 113 2.63 -17.11 3.04
N PRO A 114 3.88 -16.69 2.70
CA PRO A 114 4.14 -16.06 1.40
C PRO A 114 3.87 -16.96 0.21
N ALA A 115 4.14 -18.27 0.31
CA ALA A 115 3.93 -19.22 -0.77
C ALA A 115 2.44 -19.40 -1.13
N ARG A 116 1.53 -19.02 -0.22
CA ARG A 116 0.09 -19.05 -0.46
C ARG A 116 -0.44 -17.79 -1.18
N ARG A 117 0.39 -16.76 -1.31
CA ARG A 117 0.01 -15.43 -1.85
C ARG A 117 0.74 -15.04 -3.13
N CYS A 118 1.72 -15.83 -3.57
CA CYS A 118 2.32 -15.78 -4.90
C CYS A 118 1.63 -16.80 -5.81
#